data_AF-A0A938Z7Q1-F1
#
_entry.id   AF-A0A938Z7Q1-F1
#
_cell.length_a   1.000
_cell.length_b   1.000
_cell.length_c   1.000
_cell.angle_alpha   90.00
_cell.angle_beta   90.00
_cell.angle_gamma   90.00
#
_symmetry.space_group_name_H-M   'P 1'
#
loop_
_entity.id
_entity.type
_entity.pdbx_description
1 polymer ?
#
loop_
_entity_poly.entity_id
_entity_poly.type
_entity_poly.pdbx_seq_one_letter_code
_entity_poly.pdbx_strand_id
1 'polypeptide(L)' 'NLFSEEVMVVCETDKSVELPEEIACLGIWKEKIYGISKVTVYVR' A
#
# COMPACT_ATOMS: atom_id res chain seq x y z
N ASN A 1 6.69 -11.59 15.04
CA ASN A 1 5.78 -10.72 14.25
C ASN A 1 6.61 -9.57 13.72
N LEU A 2 6.69 -9.37 12.40
CA LEU A 2 7.55 -8.35 11.76
C LEU A 2 6.90 -6.96 11.73
N PHE A 3 5.57 -6.90 11.89
CA PHE A 3 4.80 -5.66 11.86
C PHE A 3 4.25 -5.34 13.24
N SER A 4 4.37 -4.07 13.65
CA SER A 4 3.64 -3.52 14.79
C SER A 4 2.12 -3.52 14.51
N GLU A 5 1.31 -3.37 15.55
CA GLU A 5 -0.15 -3.28 15.39
C GLU A 5 -0.57 -2.03 14.61
N GLU A 6 0.15 -0.93 14.77
CA GLU A 6 -0.10 0.35 14.07
C GLU A 6 0.84 0.55 12.86
N VAL A 7 1.24 -0.54 12.18
CA VAL A 7 2.14 -0.44 11.03
C VAL A 7 1.49 0.33 9.87
N MET A 8 2.31 1.13 9.17
CA MET A 8 1.96 1.71 7.87
C MET A 8 2.98 1.25 6.84
N VAL A 9 2.53 0.52 5.82
CA VAL A 9 3.37 0.05 4.72
C VAL A 9 3.12 0.93 3.50
N VAL A 10 4.17 1.60 3.02
CA VAL A 10 4.08 2.47 1.85
C VAL A 10 4.77 1.78 0.67
N CYS A 11 4.00 1.50 -0.38
CA CYS A 11 4.48 0.95 -1.64
C CYS A 11 4.52 2.07 -2.68
N GLU A 12 5.67 2.27 -3.34
CA GLU A 12 5.78 3.10 -4.54
C GLU A 12 6.04 2.19 -5.75
N THR A 13 5.19 2.30 -6.77
CA THR A 13 5.25 1.51 -8.00
C THR A 13 5.06 2.40 -9.22
N ASP A 14 5.25 1.87 -10.43
CA ASP A 14 4.69 2.50 -11.62
C ASP A 14 3.16 2.57 -11.52
N LYS A 15 2.55 3.59 -12.13
CA LYS A 15 1.10 3.85 -12.08
C LYS A 15 0.24 2.72 -12.64
N SER A 16 0.80 1.88 -13.50
CA SER A 16 0.11 0.74 -14.12
C SER A 16 0.05 -0.50 -13.24
N VAL A 17 0.81 -0.55 -12.15
CA VAL A 17 0.84 -1.71 -11.25
C VAL A 17 -0.40 -1.71 -10.38
N GLU A 18 -1.18 -2.78 -10.43
CA GLU A 18 -2.34 -2.98 -9.54
C GLU A 18 -1.94 -3.86 -8.37
N LEU A 19 -2.06 -3.32 -7.15
CA LEU A 19 -1.86 -4.05 -5.91
C LEU A 19 -3.24 -4.50 -5.37
N PRO A 20 -3.34 -5.67 -4.73
CA PRO A 20 -4.62 -6.18 -4.24
C PRO A 20 -5.14 -5.36 -3.04
N GLU A 21 -6.46 -5.24 -2.89
CA GLU A 21 -7.07 -4.49 -1.78
C GLU A 21 -6.64 -4.99 -0.39
N GLU A 22 -6.39 -6.29 -0.27
CA GLU A 22 -5.94 -6.96 0.96
C GLU A 22 -4.70 -7.84 0.72
N ILE A 23 -3.74 -7.79 1.65
CA ILE A 23 -2.58 -8.69 1.72
C ILE A 23 -2.46 -9.21 3.15
N ALA A 24 -2.85 -10.46 3.38
CA ALA A 24 -2.88 -11.08 4.71
C ALA A 24 -3.71 -10.26 5.71
N CYS A 25 -3.08 -9.57 6.66
CA CYS A 25 -3.74 -8.72 7.67
C CYS A 25 -3.68 -7.23 7.34
N LEU A 26 -3.24 -6.88 6.13
CA LEU A 26 -3.07 -5.50 5.69
C LEU A 26 -4.14 -5.14 4.66
N GLY A 27 -4.80 -4.01 4.84
CA GLY A 27 -5.75 -3.44 3.89
C GLY A 27 -5.28 -2.09 3.34
N ILE A 28 -5.63 -1.77 2.10
CA ILE A 28 -5.34 -0.46 1.52
C ILE A 28 -6.10 0.62 2.29
N TRP A 29 -5.36 1.57 2.86
CA TRP A 29 -5.93 2.78 3.44
C TRP A 29 -6.05 3.91 2.40
N LYS A 30 -5.04 4.02 1.52
CA LYS A 30 -4.98 5.12 0.56
C LYS A 30 -4.17 4.77 -0.67
N GLU A 31 -4.63 5.24 -1.81
CA GLU A 31 -3.87 5.21 -3.06
C GLU A 31 -3.81 6.59 -3.69
N LYS A 32 -2.67 6.91 -4.31
CA LYS A 32 -2.53 8.15 -5.06
C LYS A 32 -1.50 8.03 -6.17
N ILE A 33 -1.89 8.49 -7.36
CA ILE A 33 -1.00 8.59 -8.53
C ILE A 33 -0.35 9.99 -8.55
N TYR A 34 0.97 10.00 -8.76
CA TYR A 34 1.79 11.19 -8.94
C TYR A 34 2.59 11.04 -10.25
N GLY A 35 2.06 11.56 -11.35
CA GLY A 35 2.70 11.44 -12.66
C GLY A 35 2.76 9.98 -13.13
N ILE A 36 3.95 9.38 -13.14
CA ILE A 36 4.18 7.98 -13.50
C ILE A 36 4.23 7.03 -12.29
N SER A 37 4.32 7.55 -11.07
CA SER A 37 4.34 6.73 -9.85
C SER A 37 2.94 6.58 -9.26
N LYS A 38 2.63 5.44 -8.65
CA LYS A 38 1.49 5.24 -7.74
C LYS A 38 2.03 4.89 -6.35
N VAL A 39 1.51 5.61 -5.35
CA VAL A 39 1.77 5.35 -3.93
C VAL A 39 0.54 4.69 -3.35
N THR A 40 0.69 3.47 -2.84
CA THR A 40 -0.35 2.70 -2.14
C THR A 40 0.10 2.50 -0.70
N VAL A 41 -0.77 2.87 0.24
CA VAL A 41 -0.53 2.78 1.68
C VAL A 41 -1.42 1.70 2.26
N TYR A 42 -0.80 0.69 2.87
CA TYR A 42 -1.48 -0.34 3.64
C TYR A 42 -1.35 -0.10 5.14
N VAL A 43 -2.38 -0.46 5.89
CA VAL A 43 -2.40 -0.50 7.36
C VAL A 43 -2.95 -1.86 7.81
N ARG A 44 -2.70 -2.22 9.07
CA ARG A 44 -3.34 -3.38 9.71
C ARG A 44 -4.80 -3.13 10.07
#